data_AF-A0A6J0BPI7-F1
#
_entry.id   AF-A0A6J0BPI7-F1
#
_cell.length_a   1.000
_cell.length_b   1.000
_cell.length_c   1.000
_cell.angle_alpha   90.00
_cell.angle_beta   90.00
_cell.angle_gamma   90.00
#
_symmetry.space_group_name_H-M   'P 1'
#
loop_
_entity.id
_entity.type
_entity.pdbx_description
1 polymer ?
#
loop_
_entity_poly.entity_id
_entity_poly.type
_entity_poly.pdbx_seq_one_letter_code
_entity_poly.pdbx_strand_id
1 'polypeptide(L)'
;MEFEQGLPLENTEKEGSTIIKEYVITVENLKQELQNCKVEQAALRSQLGNIQESNKATAATVRDTFSKSQINDNGVESPSTKEMISNLQKRITIVQMEKESVFQLWQMALKAIDILEEELRGFHRDGKGTKFYEEQMNGVRETYSDAIKALEAKLVQARENFIKQQTLWETSKDKINVLTTEKDELLRQFLNLQKDSQEKDLAAQQRIETLKAELTLSKSEVRRVTESQIKLEAKLREAQQFIATVVAKDNEAKSKVSEAIELVESAVKEKELALQREARAVEERLALENNVPKIVEEYKTSLETEISKLKEAYERNIKKYALDMKELKVELQQKSTLLDRAQRESRLVEEELNKVRLGSDDFLHHSNAKFLVLQQQLQDAEFKLQVNEETCRKKYTLKIQQLEQHVTELEEKLIATGDQLKRMQKQSCREMEERVREADERTKEAVERVSDTEHRCKTELIEKMKILQEKCDRRTKELTQHVETHQKLSNKWKEEAKRLTSSFRKRLKELRAKVIALQKENEELNKELLASRYQLAEFREKMIHRYDQGDTPR
;
A
#
# COMPACT_ATOMS: atom_id res chain seq x y z
N MET A 1 36.18 -57.95 20.07
CA MET A 1 36.70 -57.52 21.38
C MET A 1 37.86 -56.58 21.11
N GLU A 2 37.85 -55.28 21.35
CA GLU A 2 36.84 -54.29 21.75
C GLU A 2 37.48 -52.93 21.44
N PHE A 3 36.82 -52.14 20.57
CA PHE A 3 36.66 -50.68 20.60
C PHE A 3 37.91 -49.76 20.70
N GLU A 4 38.31 -49.11 19.59
CA GLU A 4 37.93 -47.74 19.11
C GLU A 4 38.90 -46.65 19.62
N GLN A 5 39.74 -46.08 18.75
CA GLN A 5 39.56 -44.87 17.90
C GLN A 5 39.83 -43.52 18.62
N GLY A 6 40.62 -42.66 17.97
CA GLY A 6 40.38 -41.19 17.99
C GLY A 6 41.44 -40.26 18.62
N LEU A 7 42.31 -39.69 17.77
CA LEU A 7 42.91 -38.32 17.88
C LEU A 7 41.78 -37.24 17.78
N PRO A 8 41.98 -35.89 17.91
CA PRO A 8 43.15 -35.04 18.28
C PRO A 8 42.84 -33.75 19.14
N LEU A 9 43.91 -32.98 19.44
CA LEU A 9 44.03 -31.50 19.54
C LEU A 9 43.61 -30.67 20.80
N GLU A 10 44.62 -29.87 21.23
CA GLU A 10 44.57 -28.44 21.61
C GLU A 10 44.40 -27.99 23.08
N ASN A 11 45.53 -27.47 23.59
CA ASN A 11 45.68 -26.25 24.39
C ASN A 11 45.24 -26.24 25.87
N THR A 12 45.85 -27.09 26.69
CA THR A 12 46.01 -26.87 28.15
C THR A 12 47.44 -27.15 28.67
N GLU A 13 48.46 -27.06 27.82
CA GLU A 13 49.81 -27.60 28.11
C GLU A 13 50.77 -26.71 28.92
N LYS A 14 50.41 -25.49 29.36
CA LYS A 14 51.38 -24.60 30.03
C LYS A 14 51.39 -24.59 31.56
N GLU A 15 50.33 -25.00 32.25
CA GLU A 15 50.31 -25.04 33.73
C GLU A 15 50.51 -26.44 34.31
N GLY A 16 49.97 -27.48 33.65
CA GLY A 16 50.17 -28.88 34.08
C GLY A 16 51.61 -29.38 33.93
N SER A 17 52.36 -28.90 32.93
CA SER A 17 53.75 -29.31 32.68
C SER A 17 54.74 -28.78 33.74
N THR A 18 54.45 -27.62 34.32
CA THR A 18 55.32 -26.97 35.30
C THR A 18 55.20 -27.62 36.68
N ILE A 19 53.97 -27.93 37.11
CA ILE A 19 53.70 -28.60 38.38
C ILE A 19 54.30 -30.02 38.38
N ILE A 20 54.16 -30.78 37.29
CA ILE A 20 54.74 -32.13 37.19
C ILE A 20 56.28 -32.07 37.24
N LYS A 21 56.90 -31.05 36.64
CA LYS A 21 58.36 -30.85 36.72
C LYS A 21 58.83 -30.51 38.14
N GLU A 22 58.09 -29.68 38.86
CA GLU A 22 58.40 -29.33 40.26
C GLU A 22 58.27 -30.55 41.19
N TYR A 23 57.26 -31.40 40.99
CA TYR A 23 57.13 -32.67 41.72
C TYR A 23 58.29 -33.63 41.43
N VAL A 24 58.73 -33.76 40.18
CA VAL A 24 59.89 -34.61 39.82
C VAL A 24 61.17 -34.10 40.48
N ILE A 25 61.42 -32.78 40.45
CA ILE A 25 62.60 -32.17 41.11
C ILE A 25 62.57 -32.41 42.62
N THR A 26 61.41 -32.28 43.26
CA THR A 26 61.26 -32.49 44.70
C THR A 26 61.53 -33.95 45.09
N VAL A 27 61.06 -34.90 44.27
CA VAL A 27 61.32 -36.34 44.48
C VAL A 27 62.80 -36.69 44.31
N GLU A 28 63.49 -36.10 43.33
CA GLU A 28 64.93 -36.32 43.14
C GLU A 28 65.75 -35.74 44.30
N ASN A 29 65.38 -34.57 44.82
CA ASN A 29 66.01 -33.98 45.99
C ASN A 29 65.84 -34.84 47.25
N LEU A 30 64.64 -35.37 47.49
CA LEU A 30 64.38 -36.27 48.62
C LEU A 30 65.16 -37.59 48.53
N LYS A 31 65.38 -38.13 47.32
CA LYS A 31 66.27 -39.29 47.12
C LYS A 31 67.73 -38.97 47.46
N GLN A 32 68.20 -37.78 47.09
CA GLN A 32 69.58 -37.35 47.37
C GLN A 32 69.81 -37.18 48.88
N GLU A 33 68.85 -36.57 49.60
CA GLU A 33 68.93 -36.43 51.05
C GLU A 33 68.93 -37.78 51.78
N LEU A 34 68.12 -38.74 51.32
CA LEU A 34 68.10 -40.10 51.87
C LEU A 34 69.46 -40.81 51.69
N GLN A 35 70.11 -40.60 50.56
CA GLN A 35 71.42 -41.20 50.29
C GLN A 35 72.51 -40.59 51.17
N ASN A 36 72.49 -39.27 51.39
CA ASN A 36 73.43 -38.59 52.29
C ASN A 36 73.28 -39.10 53.73
N CYS A 37 72.04 -39.26 54.19
CA CYS A 37 71.77 -39.77 55.54
C CYS A 37 72.29 -41.21 55.75
N LYS A 38 72.21 -42.08 54.72
CA LYS A 38 72.79 -43.43 54.77
C LYS A 38 74.32 -43.42 54.88
N VAL A 39 74.99 -42.49 54.21
CA VAL A 39 76.46 -42.36 54.26
C VAL A 39 76.89 -41.90 55.65
N GLU A 40 76.21 -40.91 56.24
CA GLU A 40 76.49 -40.44 57.60
C GLU A 40 76.26 -41.55 58.65
N GLN A 41 75.20 -42.33 58.50
CA GLN A 41 74.91 -43.45 59.41
C GLN A 41 75.99 -44.55 59.35
N ALA A 42 76.58 -44.80 58.18
CA ALA A 42 77.70 -45.73 58.03
C ALA A 42 78.98 -45.19 58.69
N ALA A 43 79.27 -43.89 58.56
CA ALA A 43 80.41 -43.24 59.18
C ALA A 43 80.35 -43.28 60.72
N LEU A 44 79.19 -42.99 61.31
CA LEU A 44 78.98 -43.04 62.76
C LEU A 44 79.15 -44.47 63.32
N ARG A 45 78.70 -45.49 62.60
CA ARG A 45 78.91 -46.90 63.00
C ARG A 45 80.39 -47.28 63.01
N SER A 46 81.18 -46.78 62.06
CA SER A 46 82.63 -47.00 62.04
C SER A 46 83.33 -46.32 63.22
N GLN A 47 82.93 -45.10 63.59
CA GLN A 47 83.51 -44.39 64.73
C GLN A 47 83.20 -45.10 66.06
N LEU A 48 82.00 -45.66 66.22
CA LEU A 48 81.62 -46.41 67.42
C LEU A 48 82.46 -47.70 67.59
N GLY A 49 82.79 -48.38 66.49
CA GLY A 49 83.65 -49.56 66.50
C GLY A 49 85.06 -49.25 67.02
N ASN A 50 85.65 -48.14 66.56
CA ASN A 50 86.99 -47.73 66.99
C ASN A 50 87.06 -47.40 68.50
N ILE A 51 86.02 -46.80 69.06
CA ILE A 51 85.95 -46.48 70.50
C ILE A 51 85.85 -47.77 71.34
N GLN A 52 85.11 -48.78 70.88
CA GLN A 52 85.00 -50.06 71.58
C GLN A 52 86.33 -50.83 71.63
N GLU A 53 87.14 -50.79 70.57
CA GLU A 53 88.48 -51.40 70.57
C GLU A 53 89.45 -50.67 71.50
N SER A 54 89.44 -49.35 71.52
CA SER A 54 90.27 -48.53 72.41
C SER A 54 89.97 -48.77 73.90
N ASN A 55 88.69 -48.93 74.25
CA ASN A 55 88.28 -49.25 75.63
C ASN A 55 88.74 -50.65 76.08
N LYS A 56 88.77 -51.64 75.18
CA LYS A 56 89.31 -52.97 75.50
C LYS A 56 90.82 -52.94 75.77
N ALA A 57 91.59 -52.14 75.02
CA ALA A 57 93.03 -51.99 75.23
C ALA A 57 93.36 -51.35 76.58
N THR A 58 92.58 -50.35 77.00
CA THR A 58 92.79 -49.62 78.26
C THR A 58 92.41 -50.46 79.49
N ALA A 59 91.42 -51.34 79.36
CA ALA A 59 91.04 -52.27 80.44
C ALA A 59 92.11 -53.37 80.70
N ALA A 60 92.96 -53.68 79.72
CA ALA A 60 94.04 -54.66 79.87
C ALA A 60 95.24 -54.08 80.65
N THR A 61 95.60 -52.81 80.40
CA THR A 61 96.74 -52.15 81.06
C THR A 61 96.52 -51.87 82.55
N VAL A 62 95.28 -51.67 83.00
CA VAL A 62 94.94 -51.49 84.42
C VAL A 62 95.01 -52.80 85.22
N ARG A 63 94.87 -53.96 84.56
CA ARG A 63 94.90 -55.27 85.22
C ARG A 63 96.34 -55.74 85.56
N ASP A 64 97.32 -55.31 84.77
CA ASP A 64 98.73 -55.69 84.95
C ASP A 64 99.46 -54.88 86.03
N THR A 65 98.99 -53.67 86.36
CA THR A 65 99.65 -52.78 87.34
C THR A 65 99.34 -53.13 88.80
N PHE A 66 98.27 -53.87 89.08
CA PHE A 66 97.88 -54.24 90.45
C PHE A 66 98.59 -55.50 91.00
N SER A 67 99.30 -56.27 90.17
CA SER A 67 99.82 -57.60 90.57
C SER A 67 101.26 -57.61 91.12
N LYS A 68 101.90 -56.46 91.41
CA LYS A 68 103.36 -56.38 91.64
C LYS A 68 103.86 -55.76 92.96
N SER A 69 103.02 -55.42 93.94
CA SER A 69 103.48 -54.73 95.17
C SER A 69 102.93 -55.32 96.47
N GLN A 70 103.50 -56.44 96.95
CA GLN A 70 103.53 -56.83 98.36
C GLN A 70 104.43 -58.06 98.52
N ILE A 71 105.49 -58.00 99.35
CA ILE A 71 106.04 -59.07 100.21
C ILE A 71 107.47 -58.73 100.71
N ASN A 72 107.63 -58.81 102.04
CA ASN A 72 108.82 -59.00 102.88
C ASN A 72 109.68 -57.80 103.37
N ASP A 73 109.65 -57.58 104.69
CA ASP A 73 110.87 -57.50 105.53
C ASP A 73 110.54 -57.81 107.01
N ASN A 74 111.31 -58.71 107.64
CA ASN A 74 111.43 -58.85 109.10
C ASN A 74 112.51 -59.88 109.51
N GLY A 75 113.60 -59.36 110.12
CA GLY A 75 114.26 -59.89 111.33
C GLY A 75 115.16 -61.14 111.20
N VAL A 76 116.18 -61.41 112.02
CA VAL A 76 116.89 -60.80 113.17
C VAL A 76 118.15 -61.65 113.35
N GLU A 77 119.31 -61.11 113.75
CA GLU A 77 120.27 -61.84 114.62
C GLU A 77 121.10 -60.87 115.49
N SER A 78 121.45 -61.32 116.70
CA SER A 78 121.78 -60.54 117.92
C SER A 78 123.28 -60.27 118.15
N PRO A 79 123.65 -59.17 118.84
CA PRO A 79 124.86 -59.16 119.66
C PRO A 79 124.73 -58.59 121.08
N SER A 80 125.47 -59.21 122.00
CA SER A 80 126.06 -58.77 123.28
C SER A 80 125.52 -57.51 124.01
N THR A 81 125.17 -57.70 125.29
CA THR A 81 124.52 -56.79 126.25
C THR A 81 125.12 -55.38 126.43
N LYS A 82 126.35 -55.12 126.01
CA LYS A 82 126.96 -53.77 126.09
C LYS A 82 126.61 -52.89 124.89
N GLU A 83 126.31 -53.50 123.74
CA GLU A 83 125.89 -52.84 122.51
C GLU A 83 124.39 -52.48 122.56
N MET A 84 123.59 -53.30 123.26
CA MET A 84 122.17 -53.05 123.53
C MET A 84 121.93 -51.75 124.30
N ILE A 85 122.77 -51.41 125.28
CA ILE A 85 122.64 -50.16 126.06
C ILE A 85 122.96 -48.93 125.19
N SER A 86 123.98 -48.99 124.33
CA SER A 86 124.30 -47.91 123.39
C SER A 86 123.20 -47.71 122.34
N ASN A 87 122.62 -48.80 121.84
CA ASN A 87 121.49 -48.75 120.91
C ASN A 87 120.22 -48.18 121.55
N LEU A 88 119.93 -48.52 122.81
CA LEU A 88 118.79 -47.94 123.53
C LEU A 88 118.97 -46.44 123.79
N GLN A 89 120.18 -45.98 124.12
CA GLN A 89 120.47 -44.55 124.24
C GLN A 89 120.30 -43.79 122.92
N LYS A 90 120.77 -44.35 121.80
CA LYS A 90 120.53 -43.75 120.46
C LYS A 90 119.04 -43.67 120.12
N ARG A 91 118.26 -44.73 120.42
CA ARG A 91 116.80 -44.72 120.20
C ARG A 91 116.10 -43.65 121.04
N ILE A 92 116.48 -43.46 122.30
CA ILE A 92 115.90 -42.42 123.15
C ILE A 92 116.16 -41.04 122.54
N THR A 93 117.39 -40.75 122.09
CA THR A 93 117.70 -39.46 121.46
C THR A 93 116.90 -39.22 120.18
N ILE A 94 116.75 -40.23 119.32
CA ILE A 94 115.93 -40.12 118.10
C ILE A 94 114.47 -39.84 118.47
N VAL A 95 113.90 -40.59 119.42
CA VAL A 95 112.52 -40.37 119.88
C VAL A 95 112.35 -38.98 120.50
N GLN A 96 113.35 -38.45 121.20
CA GLN A 96 113.34 -37.09 121.71
C GLN A 96 113.31 -36.05 120.57
N MET A 97 114.11 -36.25 119.52
CA MET A 97 114.12 -35.36 118.35
C MET A 97 112.81 -35.43 117.57
N GLU A 98 112.23 -36.63 117.41
CA GLU A 98 110.93 -36.82 116.76
C GLU A 98 109.80 -36.15 117.55
N LYS A 99 109.80 -36.26 118.89
CA LYS A 99 108.86 -35.55 119.76
C LYS A 99 108.90 -34.03 119.53
N GLU A 100 110.09 -33.44 119.52
CA GLU A 100 110.26 -32.00 119.31
C GLU A 100 109.86 -31.56 117.89
N SER A 101 110.11 -32.40 116.87
CA SER A 101 109.68 -32.15 115.49
C SER A 101 108.16 -32.20 115.34
N VAL A 102 107.49 -33.20 115.93
CA VAL A 102 106.03 -33.33 115.90
C VAL A 102 105.37 -32.14 116.63
N PHE A 103 105.97 -31.68 117.73
CA PHE A 103 105.46 -30.51 118.44
C PHE A 103 105.51 -29.23 117.60
N GLN A 104 106.58 -29.01 116.83
CA GLN A 104 106.67 -27.89 115.88
C GLN A 104 105.64 -27.99 114.75
N LEU A 105 105.47 -29.18 114.17
CA LEU A 105 104.45 -29.42 113.13
C LEU A 105 103.04 -29.15 113.64
N TRP A 106 102.74 -29.59 114.86
CA TRP A 106 101.45 -29.33 115.50
C TRP A 106 101.21 -27.82 115.74
N GLN A 107 102.22 -27.08 116.19
CA GLN A 107 102.13 -25.62 116.32
C GLN A 107 101.93 -24.91 114.97
N MET A 108 102.56 -25.38 113.89
CA MET A 108 102.35 -24.81 112.55
C MET A 108 100.94 -25.09 112.02
N ALA A 109 100.41 -26.29 112.26
CA ALA A 109 99.05 -26.64 111.86
C ALA A 109 98.01 -25.78 112.58
N LEU A 110 98.18 -25.53 113.89
CA LEU A 110 97.32 -24.62 114.65
C LEU A 110 97.31 -23.20 114.08
N LYS A 111 98.47 -22.63 113.75
CA LYS A 111 98.54 -21.31 113.10
C LYS A 111 97.86 -21.27 111.74
N ALA A 112 97.96 -22.33 110.95
CA ALA A 112 97.28 -22.41 109.66
C ALA A 112 95.76 -22.46 109.82
N ILE A 113 95.27 -23.18 110.84
CA ILE A 113 93.85 -23.21 111.17
C ILE A 113 93.38 -21.81 111.60
N ASP A 114 94.11 -21.12 112.47
CA ASP A 114 93.76 -19.77 112.91
C ASP A 114 93.65 -18.79 111.72
N ILE A 115 94.61 -18.85 110.77
CA ILE A 115 94.58 -18.01 109.55
C ILE A 115 93.35 -18.34 108.70
N LEU A 116 93.05 -19.62 108.48
CA LEU A 116 91.88 -20.04 107.68
C LEU A 116 90.56 -19.66 108.37
N GLU A 117 90.48 -19.78 109.69
CA GLU A 117 89.30 -19.32 110.45
C GLU A 117 89.12 -17.80 110.39
N GLU A 118 90.22 -17.05 110.33
CA GLU A 118 90.19 -15.59 110.22
C GLU A 118 89.81 -15.14 108.80
N GLU A 119 90.26 -15.84 107.75
CA GLU A 119 89.77 -15.66 106.38
C GLU A 119 88.28 -15.99 106.25
N LEU A 120 87.83 -17.08 106.89
CA LEU A 120 86.43 -17.50 106.84
C LEU A 120 85.53 -16.55 107.65
N ARG A 121 86.02 -16.02 108.79
CA ARG A 121 85.37 -14.92 109.52
C ARG A 121 85.38 -13.62 108.72
N GLY A 122 86.44 -13.32 107.97
CA GLY A 122 86.50 -12.20 107.04
C GLY A 122 85.43 -12.30 105.95
N PHE A 123 85.28 -13.48 105.36
CA PHE A 123 84.24 -13.77 104.36
C PHE A 123 82.81 -13.59 104.90
N HIS A 124 82.59 -13.89 106.19
CA HIS A 124 81.28 -13.72 106.84
C HIS A 124 81.06 -12.30 107.41
N ARG A 125 82.11 -11.57 107.81
CA ARG A 125 82.00 -10.16 108.27
C ARG A 125 81.78 -9.18 107.12
N ASP A 126 82.38 -9.42 105.96
CA ASP A 126 82.22 -8.59 104.76
C ASP A 126 81.11 -9.11 103.83
N GLY A 127 79.89 -9.30 104.34
CA GLY A 127 78.68 -9.75 103.60
C GLY A 127 78.25 -8.93 102.35
N LYS A 128 79.14 -8.11 101.81
CA LYS A 128 79.10 -7.45 100.49
C LYS A 128 79.16 -8.46 99.32
N GLY A 129 79.86 -9.58 99.47
CA GLY A 129 79.90 -10.61 98.42
C GLY A 129 78.52 -11.19 98.11
N THR A 130 77.81 -11.69 99.14
CA THR A 130 76.49 -12.30 98.98
C THR A 130 75.43 -11.32 98.47
N LYS A 131 75.43 -10.07 98.95
CA LYS A 131 74.50 -9.03 98.49
C LYS A 131 74.73 -8.61 97.03
N PHE A 132 75.99 -8.53 96.59
CA PHE A 132 76.32 -8.20 95.20
C PHE A 132 75.83 -9.28 94.22
N TYR A 133 76.00 -10.57 94.55
CA TYR A 133 75.48 -11.66 93.71
C TYR A 133 73.95 -11.72 93.71
N GLU A 134 73.30 -11.39 94.83
CA GLU A 134 71.83 -11.33 94.91
C GLU A 134 71.25 -10.17 94.10
N GLU A 135 71.84 -8.98 94.15
CA GLU A 135 71.45 -7.83 93.31
C GLU A 135 71.70 -8.10 91.83
N GLN A 136 72.85 -8.70 91.47
CA GLN A 136 73.12 -9.10 90.09
C GLN A 136 72.08 -10.11 89.60
N MET A 137 71.74 -11.11 90.43
CA MET A 137 70.77 -12.13 90.04
C MET A 137 69.33 -11.58 89.98
N ASN A 138 68.98 -10.62 90.82
CA ASN A 138 67.70 -9.91 90.73
C ASN A 138 67.62 -9.03 89.48
N GLY A 139 68.69 -8.30 89.12
CA GLY A 139 68.75 -7.53 87.88
C GLY A 139 68.66 -8.42 86.64
N VAL A 140 69.32 -9.58 86.65
CA VAL A 140 69.18 -10.60 85.60
C VAL A 140 67.74 -11.13 85.54
N ARG A 141 67.12 -11.43 86.69
CA ARG A 141 65.72 -11.90 86.76
C ARG A 141 64.74 -10.85 86.23
N GLU A 142 64.95 -9.57 86.55
CA GLU A 142 64.10 -8.47 86.12
C GLU A 142 64.23 -8.24 84.61
N THR A 143 65.45 -8.20 84.08
CA THR A 143 65.69 -8.10 82.62
C THR A 143 65.08 -9.27 81.85
N TYR A 144 65.17 -10.50 82.35
CA TYR A 144 64.49 -11.64 81.74
C TYR A 144 62.96 -11.55 81.87
N SER A 145 62.43 -11.12 83.01
CA SER A 145 61.00 -10.88 83.20
C SER A 145 60.46 -9.85 82.22
N ASP A 146 61.17 -8.74 82.03
CA ASP A 146 60.77 -7.69 81.09
C ASP A 146 60.90 -8.14 79.64
N ALA A 147 61.92 -8.94 79.32
CA ALA A 147 62.03 -9.59 78.02
C ALA A 147 60.86 -10.56 77.77
N ILE A 148 60.46 -11.36 78.76
CA ILE A 148 59.29 -12.25 78.68
C ILE A 148 58.02 -11.44 78.45
N LYS A 149 57.75 -10.40 79.25
CA LYS A 149 56.57 -9.54 79.07
C LYS A 149 56.54 -8.89 77.69
N ALA A 150 57.69 -8.43 77.18
CA ALA A 150 57.78 -7.85 75.84
C ALA A 150 57.51 -8.90 74.74
N LEU A 151 57.99 -10.14 74.92
CA LEU A 151 57.70 -11.24 74.00
C LEU A 151 56.23 -11.68 74.06
N GLU A 152 55.63 -11.73 75.25
CA GLU A 152 54.20 -12.01 75.44
C GLU A 152 53.33 -10.94 74.78
N ALA A 153 53.67 -9.65 74.96
CA ALA A 153 52.99 -8.55 74.30
C ALA A 153 53.10 -8.64 72.76
N LYS A 154 54.29 -8.94 72.24
CA LYS A 154 54.50 -9.18 70.80
C LYS A 154 53.72 -10.39 70.29
N LEU A 155 53.60 -11.45 71.09
CA LEU A 155 52.83 -12.64 70.74
C LEU A 155 51.33 -12.32 70.67
N VAL A 156 50.79 -11.58 71.63
CA VAL A 156 49.39 -11.13 71.61
C VAL A 156 49.15 -10.23 70.40
N GLN A 157 50.01 -9.26 70.14
CA GLN A 157 49.91 -8.39 68.98
C GLN A 157 49.97 -9.17 67.65
N ALA A 158 50.86 -10.16 67.54
CA ALA A 158 50.96 -11.03 66.37
C ALA A 158 49.68 -11.86 66.16
N ARG A 159 49.08 -12.38 67.24
CA ARG A 159 47.81 -13.11 67.20
C ARG A 159 46.65 -12.20 66.77
N GLU A 160 46.55 -11.00 67.34
CA GLU A 160 45.53 -10.02 66.93
C GLU A 160 45.68 -9.62 65.46
N ASN A 161 46.92 -9.40 65.01
CA ASN A 161 47.20 -9.09 63.61
C ASN A 161 46.84 -10.26 62.69
N PHE A 162 47.13 -11.50 63.09
CA PHE A 162 46.73 -12.69 62.33
C PHE A 162 45.20 -12.78 62.20
N ILE A 163 44.45 -12.58 63.29
CA ILE A 163 42.99 -12.60 63.25
C ILE A 163 42.44 -11.48 62.35
N LYS A 164 43.00 -10.27 62.45
CA LYS A 164 42.63 -9.15 61.55
C LYS A 164 42.90 -9.48 60.08
N GLN A 165 44.05 -10.08 59.77
CA GLN A 165 44.36 -10.49 58.40
C GLN A 165 43.47 -11.64 57.91
N GLN A 166 43.14 -12.60 58.78
CA GLN A 166 42.25 -13.70 58.47
C GLN A 166 40.83 -13.18 58.14
N THR A 167 40.27 -12.31 58.98
CA THR A 167 38.95 -11.69 58.74
C THR A 167 38.93 -10.84 57.47
N LEU A 168 39.99 -10.08 57.18
CA LEU A 168 40.13 -9.35 55.92
C LEU A 168 40.20 -10.29 54.71
N TRP A 169 40.89 -11.41 54.83
CA TRP A 169 40.96 -12.42 53.78
C TRP A 169 39.61 -13.09 53.53
N GLU A 170 38.89 -13.48 54.59
CA GLU A 170 37.54 -14.08 54.50
C GLU A 170 36.54 -13.12 53.84
N THR A 171 36.50 -11.86 54.30
CA THR A 171 35.60 -10.85 53.70
C THR A 171 35.96 -10.53 52.25
N SER A 172 37.24 -10.49 51.90
CA SER A 172 37.70 -10.33 50.51
C SER A 172 37.27 -11.52 49.64
N LYS A 173 37.43 -12.75 50.15
CA LYS A 173 37.03 -13.99 49.48
C LYS A 173 35.52 -14.02 49.22
N ASP A 174 34.70 -13.67 50.21
CA ASP A 174 33.25 -13.60 50.04
C ASP A 174 32.85 -12.55 49.00
N LYS A 175 33.52 -11.39 48.99
CA LYS A 175 33.30 -10.36 47.99
C LYS A 175 33.66 -10.83 46.58
N ILE A 176 34.76 -11.57 46.42
CA ILE A 176 35.14 -12.17 45.14
C ILE A 176 34.07 -13.18 44.68
N ASN A 177 33.55 -14.01 45.59
CA ASN A 177 32.49 -14.97 45.27
C ASN A 177 31.22 -14.25 44.78
N VAL A 178 30.77 -13.21 45.49
CA VAL A 178 29.60 -12.41 45.08
C VAL A 178 29.82 -11.79 43.70
N LEU A 179 30.96 -11.12 43.49
CA LEU A 179 31.28 -10.52 42.19
C LEU A 179 31.37 -11.55 41.06
N THR A 180 31.84 -12.77 41.36
CA THR A 180 31.89 -13.87 40.38
C THR A 180 30.47 -14.31 40.01
N THR A 181 29.58 -14.50 40.99
CA THR A 181 28.18 -14.84 40.73
C THR A 181 27.43 -13.75 39.96
N GLU A 182 27.65 -12.48 40.28
CA GLU A 182 27.08 -11.34 39.55
C GLU A 182 27.56 -11.29 38.10
N LYS A 183 28.88 -11.52 37.89
CA LYS A 183 29.46 -11.60 36.54
C LYS A 183 28.81 -12.71 35.72
N ASP A 184 28.66 -13.91 36.29
CA ASP A 184 28.09 -15.06 35.59
C ASP A 184 26.61 -14.84 35.26
N GLU A 185 25.86 -14.21 36.17
CA GLU A 185 24.46 -13.85 35.94
C GLU A 185 24.32 -12.78 34.83
N LEU A 186 25.15 -11.74 34.83
CA LEU A 186 25.16 -10.74 33.77
C LEU A 186 25.55 -11.35 32.42
N LEU A 187 26.49 -12.29 32.40
CA LEU A 187 26.89 -12.99 31.18
C LEU A 187 25.74 -13.85 30.63
N ARG A 188 25.01 -14.55 31.50
CA ARG A 188 23.81 -15.30 31.14
C ARG A 188 22.71 -14.38 30.57
N GLN A 189 22.45 -13.24 31.21
CA GLN A 189 21.49 -12.25 30.71
C GLN A 189 21.89 -11.68 29.35
N PHE A 190 23.17 -11.37 29.16
CA PHE A 190 23.69 -10.89 27.89
C PHE A 190 23.49 -11.92 26.76
N LEU A 191 23.81 -13.18 27.02
CA LEU A 191 23.62 -14.26 26.03
C LEU A 191 22.15 -14.47 25.68
N ASN A 192 21.25 -14.42 26.66
CA ASN A 192 19.82 -14.51 26.40
C ASN A 192 19.31 -13.34 25.55
N LEU A 193 19.70 -12.10 25.88
CA LEU A 193 19.32 -10.93 25.08
C LEU A 193 19.89 -10.98 23.66
N GLN A 194 21.12 -11.48 23.49
CA GLN A 194 21.72 -11.69 22.18
C GLN A 194 20.93 -12.69 21.36
N LYS A 195 20.55 -13.83 21.96
CA LYS A 195 19.72 -14.85 21.32
C LYS A 195 18.34 -14.30 20.95
N ASP A 196 17.65 -13.64 21.87
CA ASP A 196 16.34 -13.02 21.63
C ASP A 196 16.39 -11.99 20.50
N SER A 197 17.48 -11.20 20.43
CA SER A 197 17.69 -10.25 19.33
C SER A 197 17.86 -10.96 17.99
N GLN A 198 18.66 -12.03 17.94
CA GLN A 198 18.87 -12.81 16.72
C GLN A 198 17.59 -13.49 16.23
N GLU A 199 16.78 -14.04 17.14
CA GLU A 199 15.49 -14.64 16.81
C GLU A 199 14.50 -13.59 16.27
N LYS A 200 14.45 -12.40 16.87
CA LYS A 200 13.63 -11.28 16.38
C LYS A 200 14.09 -10.81 15.00
N ASP A 201 15.40 -10.72 14.76
CA ASP A 201 15.96 -10.32 13.47
C ASP A 201 15.62 -11.36 12.39
N LEU A 202 15.72 -12.66 12.70
CA LEU A 202 15.34 -13.74 11.79
C LEU A 202 13.84 -13.68 11.46
N ALA A 203 12.98 -13.50 12.47
CA ALA A 203 11.54 -13.37 12.27
C ALA A 203 11.18 -12.13 11.42
N ALA A 204 11.88 -11.01 11.64
CA ALA A 204 11.72 -9.81 10.83
C ALA A 204 12.14 -10.05 9.37
N GLN A 205 13.25 -10.75 9.13
CA GLN A 205 13.71 -11.12 7.80
C GLN A 205 12.69 -12.01 7.08
N GLN A 206 12.19 -13.06 7.73
CA GLN A 206 11.15 -13.94 7.17
C GLN A 206 9.87 -13.18 6.82
N ARG A 207 9.46 -12.23 7.68
CA ARG A 207 8.31 -11.37 7.42
C ARG A 207 8.55 -10.45 6.21
N ILE A 208 9.74 -9.89 6.09
CA ILE A 208 10.13 -9.07 4.93
C ILE A 208 10.09 -9.91 3.64
N GLU A 209 10.59 -11.14 3.67
CA GLU A 209 10.56 -12.05 2.52
C GLU A 209 9.14 -12.42 2.11
N THR A 210 8.28 -12.71 3.10
CA THR A 210 6.85 -12.99 2.86
C THR A 210 6.16 -11.79 2.21
N LEU A 211 6.35 -10.58 2.75
CA LEU A 211 5.79 -9.35 2.18
C LEU A 211 6.35 -9.04 0.79
N LYS A 212 7.62 -9.35 0.52
CA LYS A 212 8.20 -9.23 -0.82
C LYS A 212 7.52 -10.19 -1.81
N ALA A 213 7.29 -11.44 -1.41
CA ALA A 213 6.60 -12.43 -2.24
C ALA A 213 5.15 -11.99 -2.54
N GLU A 214 4.41 -11.57 -1.51
CA GLU A 214 3.04 -11.04 -1.67
C GLU A 214 3.01 -9.81 -2.59
N LEU A 215 3.99 -8.90 -2.46
CA LEU A 215 4.11 -7.74 -3.34
C LEU A 215 4.37 -8.15 -4.79
N THR A 216 5.21 -9.15 -5.03
CA THR A 216 5.45 -9.66 -6.40
C THR A 216 4.22 -10.33 -7.00
N LEU A 217 3.48 -11.11 -6.20
CA LEU A 217 2.21 -11.72 -6.60
C LEU A 217 1.19 -10.63 -6.97
N SER A 218 0.97 -9.67 -6.08
CA SER A 218 0.05 -8.55 -6.29
C SER A 218 0.42 -7.74 -7.55
N LYS A 219 1.71 -7.46 -7.77
CA LYS A 219 2.18 -6.80 -9.01
C LYS A 219 1.85 -7.62 -10.26
N SER A 220 2.01 -8.94 -10.23
CA SER A 220 1.67 -9.81 -11.37
C SER A 220 0.16 -9.85 -11.64
N GLU A 221 -0.66 -9.85 -10.58
CA GLU A 221 -2.11 -9.81 -10.67
C GLU A 221 -2.60 -8.49 -11.26
N VAL A 222 -2.05 -7.36 -10.81
CA VAL A 222 -2.35 -6.04 -11.38
C VAL A 222 -2.02 -6.03 -12.88
N ARG A 223 -0.86 -6.54 -13.30
CA ARG A 223 -0.52 -6.64 -14.73
C ARG A 223 -1.54 -7.46 -15.51
N ARG A 224 -1.90 -8.65 -15.01
CA ARG A 224 -2.92 -9.53 -15.61
C ARG A 224 -4.26 -8.82 -15.76
N VAL A 225 -4.71 -8.09 -14.73
CA VAL A 225 -5.95 -7.31 -14.76
C VAL A 225 -5.86 -6.19 -15.80
N THR A 226 -4.75 -5.44 -15.84
CA THR A 226 -4.56 -4.36 -16.83
C THR A 226 -4.56 -4.89 -18.27
N GLU A 227 -3.93 -6.03 -18.53
CA GLU A 227 -3.97 -6.67 -19.85
C GLU A 227 -5.38 -7.12 -20.24
N SER A 228 -6.14 -7.67 -19.28
CA SER A 228 -7.53 -8.03 -19.50
C SER A 228 -8.40 -6.79 -19.77
N GLN A 229 -8.18 -5.70 -19.04
CA GLN A 229 -8.88 -4.44 -19.25
C GLN A 229 -8.63 -3.90 -20.66
N ILE A 230 -7.37 -3.84 -21.11
CA ILE A 230 -7.00 -3.39 -22.46
C ILE A 230 -7.70 -4.24 -23.54
N LYS A 231 -7.76 -5.57 -23.36
CA LYS A 231 -8.46 -6.48 -24.29
C LYS A 231 -9.97 -6.22 -24.33
N LEU A 232 -10.60 -5.99 -23.18
CA LEU A 232 -12.03 -5.68 -23.11
C LEU A 232 -12.35 -4.31 -23.71
N GLU A 233 -11.52 -3.29 -23.46
CA GLU A 233 -11.66 -1.98 -24.08
C GLU A 233 -11.48 -2.01 -25.60
N ALA A 234 -10.61 -2.88 -26.13
CA ALA A 234 -10.48 -3.09 -27.56
C ALA A 234 -11.75 -3.72 -28.16
N LYS A 235 -12.29 -4.77 -27.54
CA LYS A 235 -13.56 -5.40 -27.96
C LYS A 235 -14.74 -4.44 -27.88
N LEU A 236 -14.79 -3.59 -26.87
CA LEU A 236 -15.82 -2.57 -26.73
C LEU A 236 -15.76 -1.56 -27.89
N ARG A 237 -14.55 -1.09 -28.24
CA ARG A 237 -14.35 -0.18 -29.38
C ARG A 237 -14.76 -0.82 -30.70
N GLU A 238 -14.43 -2.08 -30.92
CA GLU A 238 -14.84 -2.83 -32.12
C GLU A 238 -16.37 -2.96 -32.20
N ALA A 239 -17.03 -3.31 -31.09
CA ALA A 239 -18.48 -3.38 -31.03
C ALA A 239 -19.15 -2.01 -31.29
N GLN A 240 -18.59 -0.92 -30.74
CA GLN A 240 -19.06 0.44 -31.01
C GLN A 240 -18.92 0.81 -32.49
N GLN A 241 -17.80 0.47 -33.13
CA GLN A 241 -17.59 0.72 -34.55
C GLN A 241 -18.55 -0.09 -35.43
N PHE A 242 -18.82 -1.35 -35.05
CA PHE A 242 -19.82 -2.19 -35.72
C PHE A 242 -21.22 -1.58 -35.63
N ILE A 243 -21.65 -1.18 -34.43
CA ILE A 243 -22.95 -0.52 -34.21
C ILE A 243 -23.06 0.75 -35.05
N ALA A 244 -22.03 1.61 -35.05
CA ALA A 244 -22.02 2.82 -35.85
C ALA A 244 -22.19 2.54 -37.36
N THR A 245 -21.54 1.48 -37.85
CA THR A 245 -21.66 1.04 -39.24
C THR A 245 -23.07 0.53 -39.56
N VAL A 246 -23.68 -0.25 -38.67
CA VAL A 246 -25.06 -0.75 -38.84
C VAL A 246 -26.07 0.39 -38.81
N VAL A 247 -25.93 1.35 -37.90
CA VAL A 247 -26.79 2.54 -37.83
C VAL A 247 -26.66 3.38 -39.09
N ALA A 248 -25.45 3.56 -39.62
CA ALA A 248 -25.25 4.28 -40.88
C ALA A 248 -25.98 3.59 -42.06
N LYS A 249 -25.90 2.25 -42.14
CA LYS A 249 -26.63 1.46 -43.15
C LYS A 249 -28.14 1.52 -42.98
N ASP A 250 -28.64 1.49 -41.75
CA ASP A 250 -30.07 1.63 -41.45
C ASP A 250 -30.59 3.01 -41.87
N ASN A 251 -29.84 4.07 -41.58
CA ASN A 251 -30.17 5.43 -42.02
C ASN A 251 -30.16 5.55 -43.55
N GLU A 252 -29.19 4.96 -44.24
CA GLU A 252 -29.14 4.92 -45.70
C GLU A 252 -30.36 4.16 -46.28
N ALA A 253 -30.71 3.01 -45.69
CA ALA A 253 -31.87 2.24 -46.10
C ALA A 253 -33.17 3.03 -45.89
N LYS A 254 -33.32 3.72 -44.74
CA LYS A 254 -34.45 4.62 -44.48
C LYS A 254 -34.54 5.75 -45.51
N SER A 255 -33.41 6.38 -45.87
CA SER A 255 -33.39 7.41 -46.93
C SER A 255 -33.90 6.85 -48.26
N LYS A 256 -33.39 5.69 -48.68
CA LYS A 256 -33.81 5.04 -49.93
C LYS A 256 -35.30 4.66 -49.92
N VAL A 257 -35.83 4.21 -48.78
CA VAL A 257 -37.27 3.92 -48.64
C VAL A 257 -38.09 5.20 -48.73
N SER A 258 -37.69 6.29 -48.07
CA SER A 258 -38.36 7.58 -48.18
C SER A 258 -38.36 8.10 -49.62
N GLU A 259 -37.21 8.05 -50.31
CA GLU A 259 -37.09 8.42 -51.73
C GLU A 259 -38.01 7.57 -52.62
N ALA A 260 -38.10 6.26 -52.37
CA ALA A 260 -39.00 5.37 -53.11
C ALA A 260 -40.49 5.69 -52.84
N ILE A 261 -40.86 6.04 -51.60
CA ILE A 261 -42.21 6.47 -51.26
C ILE A 261 -42.56 7.77 -52.00
N GLU A 262 -41.69 8.77 -51.97
CA GLU A 262 -41.89 10.05 -52.68
C GLU A 262 -42.07 9.84 -54.19
N LEU A 263 -41.31 8.92 -54.79
CA LEU A 263 -41.42 8.58 -56.20
C LEU A 263 -42.77 7.91 -56.51
N VAL A 264 -43.21 6.96 -55.67
CA VAL A 264 -44.52 6.31 -55.82
C VAL A 264 -45.65 7.32 -55.64
N GLU A 265 -45.59 8.18 -54.64
CA GLU A 265 -46.58 9.24 -54.43
C GLU A 265 -46.67 10.18 -55.64
N SER A 266 -45.53 10.54 -56.22
CA SER A 266 -45.47 11.38 -57.43
C SER A 266 -46.08 10.67 -58.64
N ALA A 267 -45.76 9.39 -58.85
CA ALA A 267 -46.35 8.59 -59.92
C ALA A 267 -47.87 8.39 -59.76
N VAL A 268 -48.35 8.20 -58.52
CA VAL A 268 -49.79 8.11 -58.22
C VAL A 268 -50.49 9.44 -58.52
N LYS A 269 -49.93 10.57 -58.08
CA LYS A 269 -50.46 11.91 -58.40
C LYS A 269 -50.54 12.14 -59.91
N GLU A 270 -49.50 11.76 -60.66
CA GLU A 270 -49.50 11.88 -62.11
C GLU A 270 -50.56 10.99 -62.78
N LYS A 271 -50.68 9.72 -62.34
CA LYS A 271 -51.72 8.80 -62.80
C LYS A 271 -53.11 9.38 -62.57
N GLU A 272 -53.37 9.94 -61.39
CA GLU A 272 -54.67 10.53 -61.06
C GLU A 272 -54.99 11.75 -61.92
N LEU A 273 -54.00 12.62 -62.14
CA LEU A 273 -54.14 13.73 -63.10
C LEU A 273 -54.39 13.24 -64.53
N ALA A 274 -53.74 12.17 -64.97
CA ALA A 274 -53.99 11.57 -66.28
C ALA A 274 -55.42 11.00 -66.40
N LEU A 275 -55.89 10.27 -65.38
CA LEU A 275 -57.27 9.76 -65.33
C LEU A 275 -58.31 10.89 -65.34
N GLN A 276 -58.05 11.99 -64.63
CA GLN A 276 -58.94 13.15 -64.67
C GLN A 276 -58.99 13.80 -66.06
N ARG A 277 -57.84 13.91 -66.74
CA ARG A 277 -57.79 14.40 -68.13
C ARG A 277 -58.54 13.48 -69.09
N GLU A 278 -58.36 12.17 -68.94
CA GLU A 278 -59.07 11.16 -69.75
C GLU A 278 -60.58 11.22 -69.51
N ALA A 279 -61.02 11.30 -68.25
CA ALA A 279 -62.44 11.42 -67.90
C ALA A 279 -63.09 12.65 -68.56
N ARG A 280 -62.44 13.82 -68.51
CA ARG A 280 -62.92 15.04 -69.20
C ARG A 280 -63.00 14.85 -70.71
N ALA A 281 -61.98 14.24 -71.32
CA ALA A 281 -61.99 13.98 -72.75
C ALA A 281 -63.12 13.00 -73.15
N VAL A 282 -63.41 12.01 -72.32
CA VAL A 282 -64.54 11.08 -72.53
C VAL A 282 -65.89 11.80 -72.37
N GLU A 283 -66.05 12.66 -71.37
CA GLU A 283 -67.25 13.48 -71.19
C GLU A 283 -67.49 14.41 -72.40
N GLU A 284 -66.45 15.11 -72.87
CA GLU A 284 -66.52 15.95 -74.07
C GLU A 284 -66.86 15.13 -75.33
N ARG A 285 -66.23 13.95 -75.48
CA ARG A 285 -66.53 13.03 -76.59
C ARG A 285 -67.99 12.61 -76.58
N LEU A 286 -68.51 12.19 -75.42
CA LEU A 286 -69.92 11.78 -75.27
C LEU A 286 -70.88 12.95 -75.51
N ALA A 287 -70.52 14.17 -75.08
CA ALA A 287 -71.31 15.36 -75.35
C ALA A 287 -71.37 15.65 -76.86
N LEU A 288 -70.25 15.58 -77.58
CA LEU A 288 -70.20 15.74 -79.03
C LEU A 288 -70.96 14.61 -79.75
N GLU A 289 -70.75 13.36 -79.34
CA GLU A 289 -71.44 12.18 -79.88
C GLU A 289 -72.96 12.28 -79.73
N ASN A 290 -73.47 12.87 -78.64
CA ASN A 290 -74.89 13.12 -78.42
C ASN A 290 -75.43 14.34 -79.17
N ASN A 291 -74.60 15.35 -79.46
CA ASN A 291 -75.03 16.59 -80.12
C ASN A 291 -75.04 16.47 -81.65
N VAL A 292 -74.08 15.76 -82.24
CA VAL A 292 -74.02 15.52 -83.69
C VAL A 292 -75.33 14.95 -84.27
N PRO A 293 -75.95 13.87 -83.73
CA PRO A 293 -77.18 13.32 -84.28
C PRO A 293 -78.36 14.29 -84.15
N LYS A 294 -78.41 15.11 -83.08
CA LYS A 294 -79.44 16.15 -82.94
C LYS A 294 -79.31 17.20 -84.04
N ILE A 295 -78.09 17.68 -84.28
CA ILE A 295 -77.80 18.63 -85.37
C ILE A 295 -78.17 18.00 -86.73
N VAL A 296 -77.80 16.74 -86.96
CA VAL A 296 -78.14 16.03 -88.21
C VAL A 296 -79.66 15.91 -88.39
N GLU A 297 -80.42 15.54 -87.35
CA GLU A 297 -81.89 15.47 -87.43
C GLU A 297 -82.54 16.87 -87.55
N GLU A 298 -82.01 17.90 -86.89
CA GLU A 298 -82.45 19.29 -87.09
C GLU A 298 -82.24 19.76 -88.54
N TYR A 299 -81.08 19.48 -89.13
CA TYR A 299 -80.83 19.79 -90.55
C TYR A 299 -81.70 18.96 -91.49
N LYS A 300 -81.88 17.66 -91.21
CA LYS A 300 -82.74 16.78 -92.00
C LYS A 300 -84.20 17.24 -91.98
N THR A 301 -84.74 17.50 -90.79
CA THR A 301 -86.12 18.02 -90.63
C THR A 301 -86.27 19.38 -91.30
N SER A 302 -85.31 20.30 -91.15
CA SER A 302 -85.32 21.58 -91.86
C SER A 302 -85.34 21.40 -93.39
N LEU A 303 -84.48 20.54 -93.94
CA LEU A 303 -84.46 20.22 -95.37
C LEU A 303 -85.77 19.57 -95.84
N GLU A 304 -86.33 18.63 -95.09
CA GLU A 304 -87.62 17.99 -95.39
C GLU A 304 -88.76 19.02 -95.41
N THR A 305 -88.76 19.98 -94.48
CA THR A 305 -89.75 21.08 -94.49
C THR A 305 -89.59 21.99 -95.70
N GLU A 306 -88.36 22.36 -96.08
CA GLU A 306 -88.14 23.17 -97.29
C GLU A 306 -88.47 22.43 -98.58
N ILE A 307 -88.13 21.14 -98.68
CA ILE A 307 -88.55 20.29 -99.79
C ILE A 307 -90.08 20.23 -99.87
N SER A 308 -90.77 20.09 -98.74
CA SER A 308 -92.24 20.06 -98.70
C SER A 308 -92.85 21.39 -99.13
N LYS A 309 -92.34 22.52 -98.63
CA LYS A 309 -92.76 23.87 -99.07
C LYS A 309 -92.55 24.07 -100.57
N LEU A 310 -91.41 23.65 -101.11
CA LEU A 310 -91.11 23.71 -102.55
C LEU A 310 -92.06 22.82 -103.34
N LYS A 311 -92.31 21.58 -102.92
CA LYS A 311 -93.29 20.67 -103.55
C LYS A 311 -94.68 21.27 -103.57
N GLU A 312 -95.16 21.80 -102.45
CA GLU A 312 -96.46 22.48 -102.38
C GLU A 312 -96.52 23.71 -103.29
N ALA A 313 -95.43 24.47 -103.38
CA ALA A 313 -95.33 25.61 -104.29
C ALA A 313 -95.40 25.18 -105.76
N TYR A 314 -94.67 24.13 -106.13
CA TYR A 314 -94.75 23.55 -107.47
C TYR A 314 -96.13 22.97 -107.78
N GLU A 315 -96.77 22.26 -106.85
CA GLU A 315 -98.14 21.76 -107.02
C GLU A 315 -99.15 22.89 -107.19
N ARG A 316 -99.03 23.97 -106.39
CA ARG A 316 -99.85 25.18 -106.55
C ARG A 316 -99.65 25.80 -107.94
N ASN A 317 -98.41 25.91 -108.40
CA ASN A 317 -98.09 26.43 -109.74
C ASN A 317 -98.65 25.53 -110.85
N ILE A 318 -98.51 24.20 -110.73
CA ILE A 318 -99.09 23.23 -111.68
C ILE A 318 -100.62 23.37 -111.73
N LYS A 319 -101.29 23.45 -110.57
CA LYS A 319 -102.75 23.66 -110.50
C LYS A 319 -103.16 24.98 -111.15
N LYS A 320 -102.42 26.07 -110.90
CA LYS A 320 -102.63 27.37 -111.53
C LYS A 320 -102.48 27.26 -113.05
N TYR A 321 -101.34 26.77 -113.55
CA TYR A 321 -101.12 26.61 -115.00
C TYR A 321 -102.15 25.68 -115.65
N ALA A 322 -102.62 24.65 -114.95
CA ALA A 322 -103.70 23.78 -115.44
C ALA A 322 -105.05 24.50 -115.52
N LEU A 323 -105.36 25.41 -114.59
CA LEU A 323 -106.55 26.27 -114.65
C LEU A 323 -106.42 27.29 -115.80
N ASP A 324 -105.29 28.00 -115.89
CA ASP A 324 -104.99 28.94 -116.96
C ASP A 324 -105.10 28.24 -118.33
N MET A 325 -104.59 27.01 -118.48
CA MET A 325 -104.76 26.21 -119.70
C MET A 325 -106.22 25.83 -119.98
N LYS A 326 -107.04 25.57 -118.96
CA LYS A 326 -108.47 25.29 -119.14
C LYS A 326 -109.22 26.55 -119.57
N GLU A 327 -108.93 27.68 -118.93
CA GLU A 327 -109.49 29.00 -119.29
C GLU A 327 -109.12 29.35 -120.73
N LEU A 328 -107.84 29.29 -121.09
CA LEU A 328 -107.39 29.53 -122.47
C LEU A 328 -108.01 28.56 -123.48
N LYS A 329 -108.26 27.30 -123.11
CA LYS A 329 -108.99 26.35 -123.97
C LYS A 329 -110.45 26.73 -124.15
N VAL A 330 -111.12 27.16 -123.07
CA VAL A 330 -112.50 27.65 -123.13
C VAL A 330 -112.58 28.93 -123.94
N GLU A 331 -111.67 29.88 -123.72
CA GLU A 331 -111.54 31.10 -124.52
C GLU A 331 -111.28 30.77 -125.99
N LEU A 332 -110.38 29.81 -126.29
CA LEU A 332 -110.13 29.36 -127.67
C LEU A 332 -111.38 28.73 -128.28
N GLN A 333 -112.10 27.89 -127.55
CA GLN A 333 -113.38 27.33 -128.00
C GLN A 333 -114.43 28.42 -128.24
N GLN A 334 -114.56 29.37 -127.31
CA GLN A 334 -115.47 30.51 -127.46
C GLN A 334 -115.09 31.34 -128.69
N LYS A 335 -113.81 31.68 -128.86
CA LYS A 335 -113.30 32.40 -130.04
C LYS A 335 -113.52 31.61 -131.32
N SER A 336 -113.36 30.28 -131.31
CA SER A 336 -113.69 29.42 -132.44
C SER A 336 -115.18 29.46 -132.76
N THR A 337 -116.07 29.34 -131.76
CA THR A 337 -117.52 29.43 -131.99
C THR A 337 -117.97 30.81 -132.47
N LEU A 338 -117.32 31.87 -131.99
CA LEU A 338 -117.52 33.23 -132.45
C LEU A 338 -116.98 33.40 -133.88
N LEU A 339 -115.84 32.79 -134.23
CA LEU A 339 -115.31 32.77 -135.58
C LEU A 339 -116.24 32.01 -136.52
N ASP A 340 -116.79 30.88 -136.11
CA ASP A 340 -117.76 30.10 -136.89
C ASP A 340 -119.08 30.84 -137.07
N ARG A 341 -119.54 31.57 -136.04
CA ARG A 341 -120.68 32.50 -136.14
C ARG A 341 -120.35 33.62 -137.10
N ALA A 342 -119.22 34.29 -136.92
CA ALA A 342 -118.78 35.38 -137.79
C ALA A 342 -118.54 34.92 -139.23
N GLN A 343 -118.12 33.69 -139.48
CA GLN A 343 -117.99 33.12 -140.82
C GLN A 343 -119.35 32.79 -141.44
N ARG A 344 -120.30 32.27 -140.65
CA ARG A 344 -121.69 32.09 -141.12
C ARG A 344 -122.38 33.42 -141.38
N GLU A 345 -122.18 34.39 -140.48
CA GLU A 345 -122.62 35.76 -140.65
C GLU A 345 -121.90 36.40 -141.84
N SER A 346 -120.62 36.17 -142.09
CA SER A 346 -119.92 36.68 -143.27
C SER A 346 -120.46 36.10 -144.58
N ARG A 347 -120.89 34.83 -144.59
CA ARG A 347 -121.56 34.23 -145.78
C ARG A 347 -122.96 34.79 -145.98
N LEU A 348 -123.72 34.95 -144.89
CA LEU A 348 -125.05 35.55 -144.92
C LEU A 348 -125.01 37.06 -145.22
N VAL A 349 -123.96 37.75 -144.80
CA VAL A 349 -123.69 39.16 -145.07
C VAL A 349 -123.14 39.36 -146.49
N GLU A 350 -122.35 38.44 -147.05
CA GLU A 350 -122.05 38.47 -148.50
C GLU A 350 -123.32 38.28 -149.37
N GLU A 351 -124.33 37.55 -148.88
CA GLU A 351 -125.61 37.33 -149.58
C GLU A 351 -126.64 38.47 -149.35
N GLU A 352 -126.65 39.12 -148.19
CA GLU A 352 -127.53 40.26 -147.86
C GLU A 352 -126.95 41.64 -148.24
N LEU A 353 -125.62 41.79 -148.41
CA LEU A 353 -124.96 43.05 -148.80
C LEU A 353 -125.17 43.44 -150.28
N ASN A 354 -125.81 42.58 -151.09
CA ASN A 354 -126.36 42.95 -152.39
C ASN A 354 -127.78 43.59 -152.31
N LYS A 355 -128.33 43.84 -151.11
CA LYS A 355 -129.64 44.49 -150.92
C LYS A 355 -129.71 45.48 -149.74
N VAL A 356 -129.03 46.62 -149.89
CA VAL A 356 -129.43 47.91 -149.27
C VAL A 356 -128.85 48.23 -147.86
N ARG A 357 -127.96 49.23 -147.88
CA ARG A 357 -127.88 50.46 -147.06
C ARG A 357 -127.96 50.42 -145.52
N LEU A 358 -126.95 51.09 -144.95
CA LEU A 358 -126.95 52.20 -143.95
C LEU A 358 -127.59 52.03 -142.57
N GLY A 359 -126.79 52.43 -141.57
CA GLY A 359 -127.17 52.84 -140.21
C GLY A 359 -127.03 51.70 -139.20
N SER A 360 -126.65 51.89 -137.93
CA SER A 360 -126.34 53.06 -137.11
C SER A 360 -125.79 52.51 -135.78
N ASP A 361 -125.10 53.38 -135.06
CA ASP A 361 -124.41 53.24 -133.78
C ASP A 361 -125.11 52.53 -132.60
N ASP A 362 -124.21 52.02 -131.72
CA ASP A 362 -124.17 52.03 -130.25
C ASP A 362 -125.29 51.46 -129.37
N PHE A 363 -124.89 50.85 -128.23
CA PHE A 363 -125.32 51.22 -126.85
C PHE A 363 -124.71 50.31 -125.73
N LEU A 364 -123.96 50.97 -124.82
CA LEU A 364 -124.02 50.98 -123.33
C LEU A 364 -123.98 49.71 -122.42
N HIS A 365 -122.93 49.71 -121.58
CA HIS A 365 -122.80 49.45 -120.13
C HIS A 365 -123.95 48.91 -119.25
N HIS A 366 -123.61 47.94 -118.36
CA HIS A 366 -123.84 48.03 -116.90
C HIS A 366 -123.01 47.01 -116.10
N SER A 367 -122.49 47.41 -114.94
CA SER A 367 -122.81 46.78 -113.64
C SER A 367 -121.61 46.75 -112.65
N ASN A 368 -121.52 47.87 -111.92
CA ASN A 368 -120.69 48.08 -110.73
C ASN A 368 -121.51 47.74 -109.47
N ALA A 369 -121.24 46.61 -108.81
CA ALA A 369 -121.82 46.30 -107.49
C ALA A 369 -121.01 45.27 -106.65
N LYS A 370 -119.71 45.51 -106.37
CA LYS A 370 -118.92 44.59 -105.52
C LYS A 370 -117.96 45.24 -104.52
N PHE A 371 -118.08 46.54 -104.25
CA PHE A 371 -117.11 47.27 -103.43
C PHE A 371 -117.44 47.33 -101.92
N LEU A 372 -118.67 46.99 -101.50
CA LEU A 372 -119.09 47.15 -100.09
C LEU A 372 -118.80 45.93 -99.18
N VAL A 373 -118.46 44.76 -99.74
CA VAL A 373 -118.28 43.52 -98.96
C VAL A 373 -116.86 43.38 -98.39
N LEU A 374 -115.87 44.05 -98.99
CA LEU A 374 -114.47 43.94 -98.57
C LEU A 374 -114.10 44.85 -97.38
N GLN A 375 -114.96 45.79 -97.00
CA GLN A 375 -114.68 46.72 -95.89
C GLN A 375 -115.08 46.15 -94.51
N GLN A 376 -115.99 45.18 -94.45
CA GLN A 376 -116.46 44.55 -93.20
C GLN A 376 -115.49 43.46 -92.68
N GLN A 377 -114.66 42.87 -93.55
CA GLN A 377 -113.75 41.76 -93.20
C GLN A 377 -112.42 42.20 -92.57
N LEU A 378 -112.11 43.52 -92.59
CA LEU A 378 -110.88 44.07 -92.00
C LEU A 378 -111.01 44.29 -90.48
N GLN A 379 -112.23 44.56 -89.96
CA GLN A 379 -112.47 44.83 -88.54
C GLN A 379 -112.45 43.59 -87.63
N ASP A 380 -112.78 42.40 -88.14
CA ASP A 380 -112.80 41.15 -87.34
C ASP A 380 -111.40 40.54 -87.13
N ALA A 381 -110.40 40.96 -87.91
CA ALA A 381 -109.02 40.46 -87.81
C ALA A 381 -108.22 41.17 -86.69
N GLU A 382 -108.54 42.43 -86.40
CA GLU A 382 -107.83 43.24 -85.39
C GLU A 382 -108.17 42.82 -83.94
N PHE A 383 -109.42 42.40 -83.66
CA PHE A 383 -109.84 41.96 -82.32
C PHE A 383 -109.20 40.64 -81.85
N LYS A 384 -108.84 39.74 -82.78
CA LYS A 384 -108.21 38.44 -82.46
C LYS A 384 -106.72 38.54 -82.15
N LEU A 385 -106.06 39.61 -82.60
CA LEU A 385 -104.62 39.83 -82.38
C LEU A 385 -104.34 40.40 -80.98
N GLN A 386 -105.25 41.20 -80.44
CA GLN A 386 -105.15 41.81 -79.10
C GLN A 386 -105.32 40.80 -77.94
N VAL A 387 -106.18 39.78 -78.10
CA VAL A 387 -106.42 38.74 -77.07
C VAL A 387 -105.24 37.75 -76.95
N ASN A 388 -104.50 37.51 -78.04
CA ASN A 388 -103.38 36.56 -78.07
C ASN A 388 -102.11 37.15 -77.42
N GLU A 389 -101.90 38.46 -77.57
CA GLU A 389 -100.79 39.21 -76.98
C GLU A 389 -100.87 39.23 -75.44
N GLU A 390 -102.08 39.39 -74.89
CA GLU A 390 -102.34 39.42 -73.45
C GLU A 390 -102.19 38.04 -72.78
N THR A 391 -102.45 36.96 -73.53
CA THR A 391 -102.30 35.57 -73.07
C THR A 391 -100.82 35.15 -73.05
N CYS A 392 -100.02 35.59 -74.03
CA CYS A 392 -98.57 35.40 -74.05
C CYS A 392 -97.88 36.18 -72.92
N ARG A 393 -98.30 37.43 -72.66
CA ARG A 393 -97.74 38.26 -71.58
C ARG A 393 -97.87 37.60 -70.21
N LYS A 394 -99.07 37.06 -69.89
CA LYS A 394 -99.34 36.34 -68.62
C LYS A 394 -98.47 35.09 -68.43
N LYS A 395 -98.19 34.33 -69.50
CA LYS A 395 -97.32 33.14 -69.43
C LYS A 395 -95.86 33.49 -69.12
N TYR A 396 -95.33 34.55 -69.73
CA TYR A 396 -93.97 35.01 -69.44
C TYR A 396 -93.84 35.59 -68.04
N THR A 397 -94.83 36.35 -67.55
CA THR A 397 -94.83 36.85 -66.16
C THR A 397 -94.82 35.72 -65.13
N LEU A 398 -95.60 34.66 -65.34
CA LEU A 398 -95.62 33.50 -64.44
C LEU A 398 -94.28 32.74 -64.44
N LYS A 399 -93.63 32.63 -65.61
CA LYS A 399 -92.33 31.96 -65.74
C LYS A 399 -91.21 32.77 -65.09
N ILE A 400 -91.26 34.09 -65.20
CA ILE A 400 -90.32 35.00 -64.51
C ILE A 400 -90.48 34.85 -63.00
N GLN A 401 -91.72 34.88 -62.46
CA GLN A 401 -91.97 34.67 -61.04
C GLN A 401 -91.47 33.32 -60.52
N GLN A 402 -91.62 32.24 -61.29
CA GLN A 402 -91.09 30.91 -60.92
C GLN A 402 -89.57 30.89 -60.88
N LEU A 403 -88.90 31.56 -61.83
CA LEU A 403 -87.45 31.63 -61.86
C LEU A 403 -86.91 32.51 -60.73
N GLU A 404 -87.57 33.63 -60.42
CA GLU A 404 -87.23 34.49 -59.27
C GLU A 404 -87.35 33.72 -57.95
N GLN A 405 -88.44 32.96 -57.75
CA GLN A 405 -88.62 32.13 -56.57
C GLN A 405 -87.52 31.06 -56.44
N HIS A 406 -87.11 30.46 -57.55
CA HIS A 406 -86.06 29.44 -57.54
C HIS A 406 -84.66 30.05 -57.28
N VAL A 407 -84.40 31.27 -57.75
CA VAL A 407 -83.19 32.03 -57.40
C VAL A 407 -83.17 32.30 -55.89
N THR A 408 -84.27 32.77 -55.30
CA THR A 408 -84.33 33.02 -53.85
C THR A 408 -84.09 31.76 -53.01
N GLU A 409 -84.62 30.60 -53.42
CA GLU A 409 -84.37 29.33 -52.72
C GLU A 409 -82.90 28.89 -52.80
N LEU A 410 -82.23 29.15 -53.92
CA LEU A 410 -80.81 28.82 -54.09
C LEU A 410 -79.93 29.78 -53.28
N GLU A 411 -80.29 31.06 -53.21
CA GLU A 411 -79.61 32.05 -52.36
C GLU A 411 -79.73 31.68 -50.88
N GLU A 412 -80.92 31.27 -50.41
CA GLU A 412 -81.12 30.81 -49.03
C GLU A 412 -80.29 29.55 -48.71
N LYS A 413 -80.24 28.57 -49.63
CA LYS A 413 -79.40 27.37 -49.47
C LYS A 413 -77.91 27.71 -49.47
N LEU A 414 -77.48 28.67 -50.27
CA LEU A 414 -76.09 29.14 -50.29
C LEU A 414 -75.71 29.81 -48.96
N ILE A 415 -76.61 30.63 -48.39
CA ILE A 415 -76.42 31.24 -47.07
C ILE A 415 -76.36 30.15 -45.98
N ALA A 416 -77.30 29.19 -45.99
CA ALA A 416 -77.34 28.12 -45.00
C ALA A 416 -76.09 27.23 -45.03
N THR A 417 -75.60 26.86 -46.22
CA THR A 417 -74.37 26.07 -46.40
C THR A 417 -73.12 26.89 -46.03
N GLY A 418 -73.09 28.18 -46.36
CA GLY A 418 -72.03 29.10 -45.93
C GLY A 418 -71.94 29.25 -44.41
N ASP A 419 -73.07 29.33 -43.72
CA ASP A 419 -73.11 29.40 -42.26
C ASP A 419 -72.79 28.08 -41.58
N GLN A 420 -73.11 26.95 -42.22
CA GLN A 420 -72.68 25.63 -41.77
C GLN A 420 -71.15 25.47 -41.90
N LEU A 421 -70.57 25.92 -43.01
CA LEU A 421 -69.12 25.91 -43.23
C LEU A 421 -68.38 26.78 -42.19
N LYS A 422 -68.87 27.99 -41.91
CA LYS A 422 -68.31 28.87 -40.88
C LYS A 422 -68.37 28.25 -39.48
N ARG A 423 -69.46 27.54 -39.16
CA ARG A 423 -69.59 26.81 -37.88
C ARG A 423 -68.57 25.68 -37.79
N MET A 424 -68.43 24.87 -38.83
CA MET A 424 -67.42 23.80 -38.85
C MET A 424 -65.99 24.35 -38.78
N GLN A 425 -65.70 25.45 -39.47
CA GLN A 425 -64.37 26.08 -39.42
C GLN A 425 -64.06 26.61 -38.02
N LYS A 426 -65.01 27.29 -37.37
CA LYS A 426 -64.84 27.76 -35.98
C LYS A 426 -64.67 26.60 -35.00
N GLN A 427 -65.41 25.51 -35.19
CA GLN A 427 -65.27 24.33 -34.35
C GLN A 427 -63.90 23.65 -34.55
N SER A 428 -63.46 23.47 -35.81
CA SER A 428 -62.14 22.93 -36.13
C SER A 428 -61.00 23.79 -35.59
N CYS A 429 -61.11 25.12 -35.60
CA CYS A 429 -60.12 25.99 -34.98
C CYS A 429 -60.04 25.80 -33.46
N ARG A 430 -61.19 25.71 -32.76
CA ARG A 430 -61.20 25.47 -31.31
C ARG A 430 -60.61 24.11 -30.94
N GLU A 431 -60.95 23.06 -31.67
CA GLU A 431 -60.40 21.71 -31.45
C GLU A 431 -58.88 21.66 -31.72
N MET A 432 -58.40 22.43 -32.70
CA MET A 432 -56.97 22.56 -32.97
C MET A 432 -56.26 23.33 -31.86
N GLU A 433 -56.84 24.43 -31.38
CA GLU A 433 -56.33 25.22 -30.26
C GLU A 433 -56.27 24.42 -28.95
N GLU A 434 -57.27 23.59 -28.66
CA GLU A 434 -57.25 22.68 -27.51
C GLU A 434 -56.18 21.60 -27.66
N ARG A 435 -56.03 20.99 -28.83
CA ARG A 435 -54.96 20.02 -29.08
C ARG A 435 -53.57 20.63 -28.94
N VAL A 436 -53.38 21.86 -29.40
CA VAL A 436 -52.11 22.61 -29.21
C VAL A 436 -51.89 22.88 -27.73
N ARG A 437 -52.90 23.34 -26.99
CA ARG A 437 -52.79 23.62 -25.54
C ARG A 437 -52.45 22.36 -24.73
N GLU A 438 -53.07 21.23 -25.06
CA GLU A 438 -52.74 19.95 -24.43
C GLU A 438 -51.32 19.48 -24.76
N ALA A 439 -50.86 19.66 -26.00
CA ALA A 439 -49.50 19.34 -26.39
C ALA A 439 -48.49 20.24 -25.65
N ASP A 440 -48.79 21.52 -25.50
CA ASP A 440 -47.96 22.48 -24.76
C ASP A 440 -47.84 22.10 -23.28
N GLU A 441 -48.95 21.75 -22.61
CA GLU A 441 -48.86 21.33 -21.20
C GLU A 441 -48.14 19.99 -21.02
N ARG A 442 -48.35 19.01 -21.92
CA ARG A 442 -47.54 17.77 -21.88
C ARG A 442 -46.06 18.05 -22.07
N THR A 443 -45.72 19.02 -22.93
CA THR A 443 -44.33 19.41 -23.16
C THR A 443 -43.76 20.11 -21.93
N LYS A 444 -44.54 21.00 -21.30
CA LYS A 444 -44.15 21.69 -20.06
C LYS A 444 -43.96 20.72 -18.89
N GLU A 445 -44.87 19.77 -18.69
CA GLU A 445 -44.73 18.69 -17.70
C GLU A 445 -43.52 17.78 -17.98
N ALA A 446 -43.19 17.53 -19.25
CA ALA A 446 -41.98 16.80 -19.61
C ALA A 446 -40.72 17.60 -19.27
N VAL A 447 -40.71 18.91 -19.56
CA VAL A 447 -39.61 19.82 -19.23
C VAL A 447 -39.41 19.94 -17.72
N GLU A 448 -40.48 20.09 -16.94
CA GLU A 448 -40.40 20.10 -15.47
C GLU A 448 -39.82 18.79 -14.92
N ARG A 449 -40.29 17.63 -15.41
CA ARG A 449 -39.73 16.33 -15.00
C ARG A 449 -38.24 16.20 -15.32
N VAL A 450 -37.80 16.67 -16.49
CA VAL A 450 -36.38 16.67 -16.85
C VAL A 450 -35.60 17.61 -15.93
N SER A 451 -36.07 18.83 -15.71
CA SER A 451 -35.46 19.80 -14.79
C SER A 451 -35.33 19.24 -13.37
N ASP A 452 -36.37 18.59 -12.84
CA ASP A 452 -36.36 17.97 -11.52
C ASP A 452 -35.35 16.82 -11.44
N THR A 453 -35.28 15.98 -12.48
CA THR A 453 -34.29 14.89 -12.52
C THR A 453 -32.86 15.43 -12.60
N GLU A 454 -32.63 16.51 -13.38
CA GLU A 454 -31.33 17.16 -13.49
C GLU A 454 -30.94 17.81 -12.17
N HIS A 455 -31.87 18.46 -11.48
CA HIS A 455 -31.64 19.06 -10.17
C HIS A 455 -31.29 18.00 -9.12
N ARG A 456 -32.04 16.88 -9.06
CA ARG A 456 -31.71 15.76 -8.16
C ARG A 456 -30.33 15.17 -8.47
N CYS A 457 -30.02 14.94 -9.75
CA CYS A 457 -28.71 14.44 -10.16
C CYS A 457 -27.58 15.39 -9.77
N LYS A 458 -27.75 16.71 -9.96
CA LYS A 458 -26.78 17.73 -9.52
C LYS A 458 -26.56 17.68 -8.02
N THR A 459 -27.63 17.64 -7.23
CA THR A 459 -27.56 17.59 -5.76
C THR A 459 -26.88 16.33 -5.26
N GLU A 460 -27.21 15.15 -5.82
CA GLU A 460 -26.52 13.90 -5.51
C GLU A 460 -25.03 13.93 -5.88
N LEU A 461 -24.67 14.55 -7.01
CA LEU A 461 -23.29 14.69 -7.43
C LEU A 461 -22.50 15.57 -6.45
N ILE A 462 -23.08 16.68 -6.02
CA ILE A 462 -22.49 17.59 -5.02
C ILE A 462 -22.29 16.86 -3.69
N GLU A 463 -23.28 16.11 -3.22
CA GLU A 463 -23.19 15.30 -1.99
C GLU A 463 -22.04 14.27 -2.09
N LYS A 464 -21.95 13.54 -3.22
CA LYS A 464 -20.87 12.57 -3.47
C LYS A 464 -19.50 13.23 -3.53
N MET A 465 -19.38 14.40 -4.18
CA MET A 465 -18.14 15.17 -4.20
C MET A 465 -17.74 15.62 -2.79
N LYS A 466 -18.69 16.07 -1.97
CA LYS A 466 -18.44 16.47 -0.58
C LYS A 466 -17.94 15.29 0.26
N ILE A 467 -18.57 14.13 0.16
CA ILE A 467 -18.13 12.90 0.87
C ILE A 467 -16.72 12.49 0.44
N LEU A 468 -16.42 12.54 -0.86
CA LEU A 468 -15.08 12.22 -1.38
C LEU A 468 -14.05 13.24 -0.90
N GLN A 469 -14.38 14.53 -0.90
CA GLN A 469 -13.52 15.60 -0.39
C GLN A 469 -13.21 15.38 1.10
N GLU A 470 -14.22 15.14 1.92
CA GLU A 470 -14.03 14.86 3.36
C GLU A 470 -13.15 13.62 3.59
N LYS A 471 -13.31 12.57 2.76
CA LYS A 471 -12.47 11.37 2.84
C LYS A 471 -11.01 11.67 2.46
N CYS A 472 -10.79 12.47 1.42
CA CYS A 472 -9.46 12.95 1.04
C CYS A 472 -8.82 13.80 2.13
N ASP A 473 -9.58 14.71 2.75
CA ASP A 473 -9.11 15.58 3.83
C ASP A 473 -8.74 14.77 5.08
N ARG A 474 -9.54 13.77 5.46
CA ARG A 474 -9.21 12.84 6.56
C ARG A 474 -7.90 12.10 6.28
N ARG A 475 -7.77 11.53 5.09
CA ARG A 475 -6.57 10.79 4.69
C ARG A 475 -5.32 11.66 4.67
N THR A 476 -5.48 12.91 4.23
CA THR A 476 -4.41 13.91 4.26
C THR A 476 -3.99 14.22 5.69
N LYS A 477 -4.94 14.44 6.61
CA LYS A 477 -4.65 14.66 8.04
C LYS A 477 -3.94 13.46 8.68
N GLU A 478 -4.39 12.24 8.41
CA GLU A 478 -3.74 11.01 8.88
C GLU A 478 -2.31 10.90 8.36
N LEU A 479 -2.09 11.19 7.07
CA LEU A 479 -0.76 11.16 6.47
C LEU A 479 0.16 12.23 7.10
N THR A 480 -0.34 13.45 7.32
CA THR A 480 0.42 14.51 8.01
C THR A 480 0.78 14.09 9.44
N GLN A 481 -0.15 13.47 10.18
CA GLN A 481 0.14 12.94 11.52
C GLN A 481 1.20 11.82 11.49
N HIS A 482 1.14 10.92 10.52
CA HIS A 482 2.16 9.89 10.34
C HIS A 482 3.54 10.50 10.03
N VAL A 483 3.60 11.52 9.19
CA VAL A 483 4.85 12.24 8.89
C VAL A 483 5.39 12.94 10.15
N GLU A 484 4.55 13.62 10.91
CA GLU A 484 4.96 14.29 12.16
C GLU A 484 5.46 13.31 13.22
N THR A 485 4.78 12.18 13.39
CA THR A 485 5.19 11.13 14.34
C THR A 485 6.52 10.50 13.93
N HIS A 486 6.71 10.21 12.64
CA HIS A 486 8.00 9.76 12.11
C HIS A 486 9.10 10.80 12.31
N GLN A 487 8.82 12.08 12.06
CA GLN A 487 9.81 13.16 12.25
C GLN A 487 10.21 13.28 13.73
N LYS A 488 9.24 13.22 14.66
CA LYS A 488 9.49 13.23 16.10
C LYS A 488 10.34 12.04 16.53
N LEU A 489 10.03 10.84 16.03
CA LEU A 489 10.78 9.63 16.35
C LEU A 489 12.21 9.69 15.79
N SER A 490 12.36 10.13 14.53
CA SER A 490 13.66 10.35 13.88
C SER A 490 14.53 11.35 14.67
N ASN A 491 13.95 12.46 15.13
CA ASN A 491 14.64 13.42 15.98
C ASN A 491 15.06 12.81 17.33
N LYS A 492 14.19 12.02 17.98
CA LYS A 492 14.54 11.32 19.22
C LYS A 492 15.70 10.35 19.02
N TRP A 493 15.67 9.54 17.96
CA TRP A 493 16.79 8.64 17.62
C TRP A 493 18.08 9.40 17.37
N LYS A 494 18.01 10.54 16.67
CA LYS A 494 19.17 11.41 16.41
C LYS A 494 19.75 11.98 17.71
N GLU A 495 18.92 12.44 18.62
CA GLU A 495 19.37 12.94 19.93
C GLU A 495 19.93 11.82 20.81
N GLU A 496 19.30 10.64 20.81
CA GLU A 496 19.78 9.47 21.56
C GLU A 496 21.13 8.99 21.03
N ALA A 497 21.31 8.92 19.71
CA ALA A 497 22.57 8.60 19.07
C ALA A 497 23.68 9.62 19.42
N LYS A 498 23.35 10.92 19.43
CA LYS A 498 24.28 11.97 19.88
C LYS A 498 24.65 11.80 21.35
N ARG A 499 23.66 11.53 22.21
CA ARG A 499 23.86 11.31 23.65
C ARG A 499 24.79 10.14 23.90
N LEU A 500 24.54 9.00 23.26
CA LEU A 500 25.35 7.79 23.36
C LEU A 500 26.76 8.00 22.81
N THR A 501 26.90 8.68 21.67
CA THR A 501 28.21 9.02 21.11
C THR A 501 29.00 9.94 22.06
N SER A 502 28.34 10.90 22.69
CA SER A 502 28.94 11.80 23.67
C SER A 502 29.39 11.06 24.94
N SER A 503 28.57 10.14 25.47
CA SER A 503 28.93 9.34 26.65
C SER A 503 30.12 8.42 26.36
N PHE A 504 30.13 7.73 25.21
CA PHE A 504 31.27 6.93 24.79
C PHE A 504 32.53 7.77 24.60
N ARG A 505 32.42 8.95 23.98
CA ARG A 505 33.56 9.86 23.82
C ARG A 505 34.12 10.32 25.16
N LYS A 506 33.26 10.61 26.15
CA LYS A 506 33.69 10.93 27.53
C LYS A 506 34.41 9.74 28.17
N ARG A 507 33.82 8.55 28.11
CA ARG A 507 34.41 7.34 28.69
C ARG A 507 35.76 6.98 28.05
N LEU A 508 35.87 7.16 26.74
CA LEU A 508 37.13 6.96 26.01
C LEU A 508 38.22 7.94 26.48
N LYS A 509 37.86 9.21 26.73
CA LYS A 509 38.80 10.20 27.30
C LYS A 509 39.24 9.83 28.71
N GLU A 510 38.32 9.40 29.57
CA GLU A 510 38.63 8.92 30.93
C GLU A 510 39.58 7.72 30.91
N LEU A 511 39.29 6.72 30.07
CA LEU A 511 40.14 5.52 29.96
C LEU A 511 41.52 5.87 29.42
N ARG A 512 41.63 6.75 28.42
CA ARG A 512 42.93 7.24 27.94
C ARG A 512 43.71 7.97 29.03
N ALA A 513 43.05 8.85 29.79
CA ALA A 513 43.70 9.54 30.91
C ALA A 513 44.19 8.54 31.98
N LYS A 514 43.40 7.50 32.27
CA LYS A 514 43.78 6.44 33.22
C LYS A 514 44.97 5.61 32.71
N VAL A 515 45.01 5.28 31.41
CA VAL A 515 46.15 4.59 30.80
C VAL A 515 47.42 5.44 30.90
N ILE A 516 47.34 6.74 30.58
CA ILE A 516 48.49 7.65 30.69
C ILE A 516 48.97 7.75 32.14
N ALA A 517 48.04 7.85 33.10
CA ALA A 517 48.39 7.90 34.52
C ALA A 517 49.10 6.61 34.99
N LEU A 518 48.57 5.44 34.62
CA LEU A 518 49.20 4.14 34.93
C LEU A 518 50.55 3.96 34.24
N GLN A 519 50.71 4.45 33.01
CA GLN A 519 52.00 4.43 32.31
C GLN A 519 53.03 5.27 33.08
N LYS A 520 52.65 6.47 33.52
CA LYS A 520 53.53 7.35 34.30
C LYS A 520 53.91 6.74 35.65
N GLU A 521 52.95 6.16 36.36
CA GLU A 521 53.19 5.45 37.63
C GLU A 521 54.14 4.25 37.43
N ASN A 522 53.95 3.49 36.35
CA ASN A 522 54.82 2.36 36.02
C ASN A 522 56.23 2.80 35.61
N GLU A 523 56.38 3.94 34.93
CA GLU A 523 57.68 4.57 34.67
C GLU A 523 58.37 5.02 35.98
N GLU A 524 57.63 5.59 36.92
CA GLU A 524 58.14 5.98 38.25
C GLU A 524 58.58 4.76 39.06
N LEU A 525 57.74 3.74 39.17
CA LEU A 525 58.08 2.47 39.82
C LEU A 525 59.30 1.79 39.18
N ASN A 526 59.42 1.82 37.85
CA ASN A 526 60.60 1.31 37.16
C ASN A 526 61.86 2.12 37.50
N LYS A 527 61.77 3.45 37.61
CA LYS A 527 62.90 4.29 38.05
C LYS A 527 63.30 3.96 39.49
N GLU A 528 62.35 3.79 40.39
CA GLU A 528 62.59 3.38 41.79
C GLU A 528 63.21 1.98 41.87
N LEU A 529 62.75 1.03 41.06
CA LEU A 529 63.31 -0.31 40.95
C LEU A 529 64.75 -0.27 40.45
N LEU A 530 65.03 0.53 39.40
CA LEU A 530 66.37 0.75 38.88
C LEU A 530 67.29 1.36 39.95
N ALA A 531 66.83 2.39 40.66
CA ALA A 531 67.57 3.00 41.76
C ALA A 531 67.87 1.99 42.89
N SER A 532 66.88 1.17 43.26
CA SER A 532 67.03 0.11 44.27
C SER A 532 68.03 -0.97 43.81
N ARG A 533 68.01 -1.35 42.52
CA ARG A 533 69.00 -2.26 41.92
C ARG A 533 70.41 -1.67 41.94
N TYR A 534 70.57 -0.39 41.62
CA TYR A 534 71.85 0.31 41.72
C TYR A 534 72.38 0.34 43.16
N GLN A 535 71.52 0.65 44.13
CA GLN A 535 71.90 0.61 45.55
C GLN A 535 72.30 -0.81 45.99
N LEU A 536 71.54 -1.84 45.60
CA LEU A 536 71.90 -3.24 45.88
C LEU A 536 73.21 -3.66 45.22
N ALA A 537 73.49 -3.20 44.00
CA ALA A 537 74.76 -3.43 43.32
C ALA A 537 75.92 -2.75 44.05
N GLU A 538 75.77 -1.49 44.47
CA GLU A 538 76.76 -0.80 45.31
C GLU A 538 76.97 -1.50 46.66
N PHE A 539 75.90 -1.97 47.32
CA PHE A 539 76.01 -2.73 48.56
C PHE A 539 76.74 -4.05 48.35
N ARG A 540 76.49 -4.74 47.22
CA ARG A 540 77.22 -5.95 46.83
C ARG A 540 78.69 -5.65 46.57
N GLU A 541 79.02 -4.59 45.83
CA GLU A 541 80.42 -4.18 45.64
C GLU A 541 81.10 -3.81 46.96
N LYS A 542 80.44 -3.04 47.83
CA LYS A 542 80.96 -2.70 49.17
C LYS A 542 81.12 -3.93 50.09
N MET A 543 80.27 -4.94 49.95
CA MET A 543 80.40 -6.23 50.65
C MET A 543 81.57 -7.05 50.12
N ILE A 544 81.75 -7.11 48.79
CA ILE A 544 82.89 -7.77 48.14
C ILE A 544 84.19 -7.07 48.53
N HIS A 545 84.23 -5.73 48.50
CA HIS A 545 85.38 -4.94 48.93
C HIS A 545 85.72 -5.13 50.42
N ARG A 546 84.72 -5.29 51.30
CA ARG A 546 84.94 -5.61 52.72
C ARG A 546 85.43 -7.03 52.95
N TYR A 547 85.03 -7.99 52.11
CA TYR A 547 85.57 -9.36 52.14
C TYR A 547 87.01 -9.43 51.62
N ASP A 548 87.37 -8.62 50.61
CA ASP A 548 88.74 -8.55 50.07
C ASP A 548 89.71 -7.73 50.95
N GLN A 549 89.21 -6.92 51.90
CA GLN A 549 90.04 -6.10 52.80
C GLN A 549 90.24 -6.65 54.22
N GLY A 550 89.65 -7.81 54.57
CA GLY A 550 89.98 -8.50 55.83
C GLY A 550 89.64 -7.72 57.10
N ASP A 551 88.45 -7.12 57.18
CA ASP A 551 88.00 -6.40 58.38
C ASP A 551 86.87 -7.17 59.09
N THR A 552 87.25 -7.93 60.11
CA THR A 552 86.35 -8.50 61.12
C THR A 552 85.87 -7.40 62.09
N PRO A 553 84.56 -7.22 62.33
CA PRO A 553 84.09 -6.35 63.40
C PRO A 553 84.13 -7.09 64.75
N ARG A 554 84.61 -6.39 65.78
CA ARG A 554 84.43 -6.73 67.20
C ARG A 554 82.98 -6.58 67.64
#